data_AF-A0A367RFW3-F1
#
_entry.id   AF-A0A367RFW3-F1
#
_cell.length_a   1.000
_cell.length_b   1.000
_cell.length_c   1.000
_cell.angle_alpha   90.00
_cell.angle_beta   90.00
_cell.angle_gamma   90.00
#
_symmetry.space_group_name_H-M   'P 1'
#
loop_
_entity.id
_entity.type
_entity.pdbx_description
1 polymer ?
#
loop_
_entity_poly.entity_id
_entity_poly.type
_entity_poly.pdbx_seq_one_letter_code
_entity_poly.pdbx_strand_id
1 'polypeptide(L)'
;MQTESEVRSLAPATQGIGHTVRLTGWIAFWVQLGLAVVSGIALLVAATGRGFADQANPGLGVGIFWAVCAVLVLLFGVYWDYRYTRIGKSLENLNPALHPSKADTTKAIRLAIIVSLVGILLAILGAGATVAVLVAKSISQPPGVAITDPNKIIRALDVFVMLGNITAITGNFLGTITSIWLLEQVHKH
;
A
#
# COMPACT_ATOMS: atom_id res chain seq x y z
N MET A 1 1.48 40.82 -33.47
CA MET A 1 0.23 40.52 -32.74
C MET A 1 -0.10 39.01 -32.67
N GLN A 2 0.86 38.09 -32.84
CA GLN A 2 0.58 36.63 -32.80
C GLN A 2 1.14 35.90 -31.57
N THR A 3 1.84 36.58 -30.66
CA THR A 3 2.46 35.96 -29.48
C THR A 3 1.51 35.84 -28.28
N GLU A 4 0.47 36.67 -28.16
CA GLU A 4 -0.46 36.61 -27.03
C GLU A 4 -1.54 35.52 -27.16
N SER A 5 -1.92 35.14 -28.40
CA SER A 5 -2.94 34.11 -28.65
C SER A 5 -2.42 32.70 -28.37
N GLU A 6 -1.13 32.45 -28.58
CA GLU A 6 -0.49 31.15 -28.34
C GLU A 6 -0.20 30.92 -26.85
N VAL A 7 0.18 31.97 -26.12
CA VAL A 7 0.36 31.91 -24.66
C VAL A 7 -0.99 31.70 -23.94
N ARG A 8 -2.08 32.28 -24.48
CA ARG A 8 -3.44 32.14 -23.92
C ARG A 8 -4.10 30.81 -24.25
N SER A 9 -3.66 30.10 -25.29
CA SER A 9 -4.17 28.75 -25.62
C SER A 9 -3.43 27.62 -24.88
N LEU A 10 -2.16 27.83 -24.50
CA LEU A 10 -1.45 26.91 -23.62
C LEU A 10 -1.92 26.99 -22.16
N ALA A 11 -2.24 28.19 -21.65
CA ALA A 11 -2.65 28.41 -20.24
C ALA A 11 -3.86 27.56 -19.74
N PRO A 12 -4.96 27.38 -20.48
CA PRO A 12 -6.10 26.58 -20.02
C PRO A 12 -5.84 25.07 -20.06
N ALA A 13 -4.92 24.58 -20.91
CA ALA A 13 -4.55 23.17 -20.97
C ALA A 13 -3.68 22.76 -19.76
N THR A 14 -2.79 23.64 -19.29
CA THR A 14 -1.93 23.37 -18.12
C THR A 14 -2.69 23.45 -16.78
N GLN A 15 -3.75 24.28 -16.67
CA GLN A 15 -4.57 24.37 -15.46
C GLN A 15 -5.42 23.11 -15.19
N GLY A 16 -5.93 22.45 -16.25
CA GLY A 16 -6.70 21.20 -16.11
C GLY A 16 -5.86 19.99 -15.65
N ILE A 17 -4.58 19.99 -16.01
CA ILE A 17 -3.62 18.92 -15.66
C ILE A 17 -3.30 18.97 -14.16
N GLY A 18 -3.07 20.16 -13.59
CA GLY A 18 -2.80 20.33 -12.15
C GLY A 18 -3.94 19.85 -11.26
N HIS A 19 -5.18 20.15 -11.64
CA HIS A 19 -6.37 19.66 -10.93
C HIS A 19 -6.52 18.13 -11.01
N THR A 20 -6.26 17.54 -12.18
CA THR A 20 -6.32 16.09 -12.38
C THR A 20 -5.24 15.35 -11.57
N VAL A 21 -4.02 15.87 -11.54
CA VAL A 21 -2.92 15.37 -10.68
C VAL A 21 -3.30 15.42 -9.21
N ARG A 22 -3.92 16.52 -8.77
CA ARG A 22 -4.35 16.67 -7.38
C ARG A 22 -5.47 15.70 -7.02
N LEU A 23 -6.46 15.51 -7.90
CA LEU A 23 -7.58 14.60 -7.67
C LEU A 23 -7.09 13.15 -7.60
N THR A 24 -6.26 12.73 -8.57
CA THR A 24 -5.68 11.38 -8.60
C THR A 24 -4.80 11.12 -7.37
N GLY A 25 -3.98 12.09 -6.97
CA GLY A 25 -3.15 11.98 -5.76
C GLY A 25 -3.99 11.84 -4.48
N TRP A 26 -5.09 12.60 -4.36
CA TRP A 26 -6.01 12.46 -3.23
C TRP A 26 -6.77 11.14 -3.23
N ILE A 27 -7.24 10.67 -4.39
CA ILE A 27 -7.91 9.37 -4.52
C ILE A 27 -6.95 8.25 -4.13
N ALA A 28 -5.72 8.26 -4.67
CA ALA A 28 -4.69 7.28 -4.33
C ALA A 28 -4.41 7.26 -2.83
N PHE A 29 -4.23 8.43 -2.21
CA PHE A 29 -4.04 8.57 -0.77
C PHE A 29 -5.19 7.94 0.03
N TRP A 30 -6.44 8.27 -0.28
CA TRP A 30 -7.60 7.73 0.44
C TRP A 30 -7.75 6.21 0.25
N VAL A 31 -7.50 5.72 -0.96
CA VAL A 31 -7.56 4.28 -1.25
C VAL A 31 -6.46 3.52 -0.51
N GLN A 32 -5.20 4.00 -0.56
CA GLN A 32 -4.10 3.39 0.17
C GLN A 32 -4.30 3.46 1.68
N LEU A 33 -4.82 4.58 2.21
CA LEU A 33 -5.15 4.72 3.63
C LEU A 33 -6.23 3.72 4.03
N GLY A 34 -7.30 3.59 3.25
CA GLY A 34 -8.34 2.60 3.48
C GLY A 34 -7.79 1.18 3.50
N LEU A 35 -6.93 0.82 2.56
CA LEU A 35 -6.29 -0.49 2.50
C LEU A 35 -5.35 -0.75 3.69
N ALA A 36 -4.60 0.27 4.11
CA ALA A 36 -3.73 0.18 5.29
C ALA A 36 -4.54 -0.06 6.56
N VAL A 37 -5.68 0.64 6.72
CA VAL A 37 -6.59 0.46 7.85
C VAL A 37 -7.21 -0.94 7.84
N VAL A 38 -7.73 -1.40 6.70
CA VAL A 38 -8.33 -2.74 6.58
C VAL A 38 -7.29 -3.81 6.91
N SER A 39 -6.07 -3.69 6.37
CA SER A 39 -4.98 -4.62 6.63
C SER A 39 -4.60 -4.64 8.11
N GLY A 40 -4.43 -3.46 8.73
CA GLY A 40 -4.10 -3.33 10.14
C GLY A 40 -5.18 -3.91 11.06
N ILE A 41 -6.46 -3.63 10.78
CA ILE A 41 -7.59 -4.20 11.54
C ILE A 41 -7.61 -5.73 11.42
N ALA A 42 -7.43 -6.26 10.21
CA ALA A 42 -7.41 -7.70 9.98
C ALA A 42 -6.29 -8.39 10.79
N LEU A 43 -5.09 -7.80 10.81
CA LEU A 43 -3.98 -8.31 11.63
C LEU A 43 -4.23 -8.14 13.13
N LEU A 44 -4.86 -7.05 13.57
CA LEU A 44 -5.19 -6.83 14.98
C LEU A 44 -6.20 -7.86 15.49
N VAL A 45 -7.25 -8.13 14.71
CA VAL A 45 -8.22 -9.20 15.01
C VAL A 45 -7.52 -10.55 15.07
N ALA A 46 -6.61 -10.82 14.13
CA ALA A 46 -5.86 -12.07 14.11
C ALA A 46 -4.82 -12.20 15.25
N ALA A 47 -4.25 -11.11 15.74
CA ALA A 47 -3.31 -11.14 16.85
C ALA A 47 -4.03 -11.31 18.20
N THR A 48 -5.10 -10.51 18.42
CA THR A 48 -5.86 -10.53 19.66
C THR A 48 -6.61 -11.84 19.87
N GLY A 49 -7.29 -12.37 18.84
CA GLY A 49 -8.02 -13.64 18.95
C GLY A 49 -7.11 -14.88 19.11
N ARG A 50 -5.79 -14.75 18.90
CA ARG A 50 -4.82 -15.80 19.25
C ARG A 50 -4.43 -15.77 20.72
N GLY A 51 -4.32 -14.59 21.33
CA GLY A 51 -4.05 -14.49 22.77
C GLY A 51 -5.12 -15.16 23.63
N PHE A 52 -6.34 -15.29 23.12
CA PHE A 52 -7.45 -16.00 23.78
C PHE A 52 -7.51 -17.50 23.49
N ALA A 53 -6.70 -18.02 22.58
CA ALA A 53 -6.70 -19.43 22.21
C ALA A 53 -5.30 -20.00 22.48
N ASP A 54 -5.19 -20.88 23.47
CA ASP A 54 -3.95 -21.53 23.96
C ASP A 54 -3.26 -22.47 22.94
N GLN A 55 -3.17 -22.07 21.68
CA GLN A 55 -2.68 -22.87 20.56
C GLN A 55 -1.73 -22.04 19.70
N ALA A 56 -0.44 -22.17 20.01
CA ALA A 56 0.64 -21.56 19.24
C ALA A 56 0.81 -22.30 17.90
N ASN A 57 0.71 -21.57 16.79
CA ASN A 57 0.91 -22.12 15.45
C ASN A 57 2.07 -21.35 14.78
N PRO A 58 3.32 -21.85 14.86
CA PRO A 58 4.52 -21.09 14.48
C PRO A 58 4.50 -20.59 13.03
N GLY A 59 4.00 -21.40 12.09
CA GLY A 59 3.90 -21.02 10.67
C GLY A 59 3.02 -19.79 10.44
N LEU A 60 1.93 -19.67 11.22
CA LEU A 60 1.06 -18.51 11.19
C LEU A 60 1.64 -17.30 11.94
N GLY A 61 2.56 -17.52 12.88
CA GLY A 61 3.33 -16.45 13.52
C GLY A 61 4.27 -15.77 12.52
N VAL A 62 4.95 -16.57 11.70
CA VAL A 62 5.79 -16.08 10.59
C VAL A 62 4.96 -15.27 9.59
N GLY A 63 3.77 -15.76 9.22
CA GLY A 63 2.83 -15.05 8.36
C GLY A 63 2.42 -13.68 8.89
N ILE A 64 2.12 -13.57 10.19
CA ILE A 64 1.80 -12.30 10.85
C ILE A 64 3.01 -11.35 10.86
N PHE A 65 4.19 -11.85 11.22
CA PHE A 65 5.40 -11.03 11.31
C PHE A 65 5.67 -10.29 10.00
N TRP A 66 5.70 -11.03 8.89
CA TRP A 66 5.90 -10.45 7.57
C TRP A 66 4.76 -9.50 7.16
N ALA A 67 3.51 -9.84 7.51
CA ALA A 67 2.37 -8.97 7.26
C ALA A 67 2.48 -7.63 8.00
N VAL A 68 2.89 -7.65 9.26
CA VAL A 68 3.11 -6.43 10.07
C VAL A 68 4.19 -5.57 9.43
N CYS A 69 5.32 -6.16 9.03
CA CYS A 69 6.37 -5.43 8.33
C CYS A 69 5.83 -4.78 7.03
N ALA A 70 5.03 -5.50 6.25
CA ALA A 70 4.44 -4.96 5.03
C ALA A 70 3.44 -3.83 5.28
N VAL A 71 2.65 -3.91 6.37
CA VAL A 71 1.71 -2.85 6.77
C VAL A 71 2.46 -1.60 7.23
N LEU A 72 3.56 -1.75 7.97
CA LEU A 72 4.40 -0.61 8.36
C LEU A 72 4.98 0.10 7.14
N VAL A 73 5.42 -0.67 6.14
CA VAL A 73 5.87 -0.12 4.85
C VAL A 73 4.73 0.58 4.10
N LEU A 74 3.53 -0.01 4.09
CA LEU A 74 2.35 0.62 3.49
C LEU A 74 1.98 1.95 4.18
N LEU A 75 2.01 1.99 5.52
CA LEU A 75 1.76 3.21 6.29
C LEU A 75 2.80 4.28 6.00
N PHE A 76 4.06 3.89 5.86
CA PHE A 76 5.12 4.79 5.41
C PHE A 76 4.84 5.34 4.02
N GLY A 77 4.41 4.50 3.07
CA GLY A 77 3.98 4.91 1.73
C GLY A 77 2.84 5.93 1.78
N VAL A 78 1.78 5.67 2.54
CA VAL A 78 0.64 6.58 2.74
C VAL A 78 1.10 7.94 3.28
N TYR A 79 1.99 7.95 4.27
CA TYR A 79 2.56 9.19 4.82
C TYR A 79 3.37 9.96 3.76
N TRP A 80 4.11 9.24 2.92
CA TRP A 80 4.93 9.82 1.88
C TRP A 80 4.09 10.43 0.75
N ASP A 81 3.01 9.76 0.34
CA ASP A 81 2.04 10.24 -0.65
C ASP A 81 1.28 11.49 -0.16
N TYR A 82 0.93 11.52 1.13
CA TYR A 82 0.40 12.73 1.79
C TYR A 82 1.39 13.90 1.75
N ARG A 83 2.68 13.62 1.96
CA ARG A 83 3.71 14.66 1.92
C ARG A 83 3.89 15.21 0.50
N TYR A 84 3.87 14.37 -0.53
CA TYR A 84 3.98 14.83 -1.91
C TYR A 84 2.79 15.64 -2.40
N THR A 85 1.57 15.21 -2.08
CA THR A 85 0.36 15.99 -2.41
C THR A 85 0.40 17.38 -1.76
N ARG A 86 1.01 17.51 -0.57
CA ARG A 86 1.23 18.80 0.10
C ARG A 86 2.37 19.63 -0.51
N ILE A 87 3.46 19.02 -0.96
CA ILE A 87 4.56 19.70 -1.66
C ILE A 87 4.11 20.18 -3.05
N GLY A 88 3.28 19.41 -3.76
CA GLY A 88 2.67 19.81 -5.04
C GLY A 88 1.83 21.08 -4.93
N LYS A 89 1.15 21.30 -3.80
CA LYS A 89 0.43 22.54 -3.50
C LYS A 89 1.35 23.77 -3.37
N SER A 90 2.62 23.56 -3.04
CA SER A 90 3.63 24.62 -2.96
C SER A 90 4.25 24.98 -4.32
N LEU A 91 4.08 24.12 -5.34
CA LEU A 91 4.48 24.40 -6.73
C LEU A 91 3.46 25.28 -7.47
N GLU A 92 2.21 25.35 -6.98
CA GLU A 92 1.16 26.25 -7.47
C GLU A 92 1.38 27.71 -7.01
N ASN A 93 2.28 27.94 -6.04
CA ASN A 93 2.65 29.29 -5.64
C ASN A 93 3.63 29.89 -6.65
N LEU A 94 3.29 31.08 -7.15
CA LEU A 94 3.95 31.86 -8.20
C LEU A 94 5.45 32.22 -7.97
N ASN A 95 6.11 31.68 -6.95
CA ASN A 95 7.44 32.10 -6.51
C ASN A 95 8.51 31.06 -6.88
N PRO A 96 9.20 31.21 -8.04
CA PRO A 96 10.11 30.20 -8.58
C PRO A 96 11.37 29.92 -7.75
N ALA A 97 11.65 30.71 -6.71
CA ALA A 97 12.77 30.52 -5.78
C ALA A 97 12.55 29.42 -4.73
N LEU A 98 11.31 28.93 -4.56
CA LEU A 98 10.95 27.85 -3.63
C LEU A 98 10.75 26.50 -4.33
N HIS A 99 11.11 26.39 -5.60
CA HIS A 99 11.07 25.13 -6.34
C HIS A 99 12.02 24.11 -5.73
N PRO A 100 11.53 22.98 -5.18
CA PRO A 100 12.41 21.85 -4.88
C PRO A 100 13.05 21.38 -6.18
N SER A 101 14.36 21.14 -6.14
CA SER A 101 15.14 20.68 -7.28
C SER A 101 14.47 19.45 -7.91
N LYS A 102 14.24 19.47 -9.23
CA LYS A 102 13.65 18.32 -9.96
C LYS A 102 14.38 17.01 -9.62
N ALA A 103 15.69 17.08 -9.45
CA ALA A 103 16.54 15.93 -9.08
C ALA A 103 16.19 15.31 -7.72
N ASP A 104 15.81 16.12 -6.73
CA ASP A 104 15.48 15.63 -5.39
C ASP A 104 14.10 14.98 -5.37
N THR A 105 13.14 15.52 -6.12
CA THR A 105 11.81 14.93 -6.30
C THR A 105 11.88 13.58 -7.02
N THR A 106 12.66 13.48 -8.10
CA THR A 106 12.87 12.21 -8.82
C THR A 106 13.51 11.14 -7.93
N LYS A 107 14.53 11.49 -7.14
CA LYS A 107 15.18 10.56 -6.19
C LYS A 107 14.21 10.07 -5.14
N ALA A 108 13.44 10.98 -4.57
CA ALA A 108 12.48 10.66 -3.53
C ALA A 108 11.33 9.79 -4.08
N ILE A 109 10.86 10.01 -5.32
CA ILE A 109 9.83 9.15 -5.96
C ILE A 109 10.39 7.75 -6.22
N ARG A 110 11.64 7.65 -6.70
CA ARG A 110 12.32 6.35 -6.86
C ARG A 110 12.43 5.60 -5.54
N LEU A 111 12.73 6.30 -4.43
CA LEU A 111 12.75 5.70 -3.10
C LEU A 111 11.35 5.15 -2.74
N ALA A 112 10.28 5.91 -2.98
CA ALA A 112 8.92 5.47 -2.71
C ALA A 112 8.53 4.19 -3.50
N ILE A 113 8.97 4.09 -4.76
CA ILE A 113 8.80 2.87 -5.58
C ILE A 113 9.54 1.69 -4.94
N ILE A 114 10.83 1.86 -4.60
CA ILE A 114 11.63 0.79 -3.98
C ILE A 114 11.00 0.33 -2.66
N VAL A 115 10.58 1.27 -1.83
CA VAL A 115 9.93 0.98 -0.54
C VAL A 115 8.62 0.22 -0.76
N SER A 116 7.80 0.65 -1.71
CA SER A 116 6.55 -0.04 -2.03
C SER A 116 6.79 -1.47 -2.56
N LEU A 117 7.80 -1.67 -3.41
CA LEU A 117 8.19 -3.00 -3.87
C LEU A 117 8.67 -3.91 -2.73
N VAL A 118 9.42 -3.37 -1.78
CA VAL A 118 9.80 -4.08 -0.56
C VAL A 118 8.54 -4.45 0.24
N GLY A 119 7.58 -3.53 0.38
CA GLY A 119 6.30 -3.80 1.03
C GLY A 119 5.51 -4.94 0.39
N ILE A 120 5.46 -4.98 -0.95
CA ILE A 120 4.86 -6.08 -1.71
C ILE A 120 5.58 -7.39 -1.41
N LEU A 121 6.92 -7.41 -1.46
CA LEU A 121 7.70 -8.61 -1.21
C LEU A 121 7.44 -9.17 0.20
N LEU A 122 7.46 -8.30 1.22
CA LEU A 122 7.16 -8.68 2.60
C LEU A 122 5.75 -9.28 2.72
N ALA A 123 4.75 -8.65 2.09
CA ALA A 123 3.38 -9.16 2.14
C ALA A 123 3.21 -10.48 1.38
N ILE A 124 3.96 -10.71 0.30
CA ILE A 124 3.97 -11.99 -0.41
C ILE A 124 4.56 -13.10 0.48
N LEU A 125 5.65 -12.82 1.21
CA LEU A 125 6.23 -13.78 2.16
C LEU A 125 5.24 -14.12 3.27
N GLY A 126 4.54 -13.11 3.81
CA GLY A 126 3.50 -13.31 4.81
C GLY A 126 2.29 -14.08 4.28
N ALA A 127 1.82 -13.76 3.07
CA ALA A 127 0.75 -14.47 2.38
C ALA A 127 1.12 -15.94 2.13
N GLY A 128 2.33 -16.18 1.60
CA GLY A 128 2.82 -17.53 1.31
C GLY A 128 2.88 -18.41 2.55
N ALA A 129 3.43 -17.90 3.65
CA ALA A 129 3.45 -18.60 4.93
C ALA A 129 2.03 -18.90 5.44
N THR A 130 1.11 -17.94 5.32
CA THR A 130 -0.28 -18.10 5.76
C THR A 130 -1.02 -19.14 4.92
N VAL A 131 -0.90 -19.08 3.60
CA VAL A 131 -1.50 -20.04 2.66
C VAL A 131 -0.97 -21.45 2.91
N ALA A 132 0.34 -21.61 3.12
CA ALA A 132 0.92 -22.91 3.43
C ALA A 132 0.29 -23.54 4.67
N VAL A 133 0.04 -22.76 5.73
CA VAL A 133 -0.65 -23.27 6.92
C VAL A 133 -2.12 -23.58 6.64
N LEU A 134 -2.83 -22.71 5.91
CA LEU A 134 -4.22 -22.96 5.54
C LEU A 134 -4.38 -24.25 4.74
N VAL A 135 -3.49 -24.49 3.77
CA VAL A 135 -3.45 -25.71 2.96
C VAL A 135 -3.09 -26.94 3.80
N ALA A 136 -2.10 -26.84 4.69
CA ALA A 136 -1.76 -27.94 5.59
C ALA A 136 -2.96 -28.33 6.48
N LYS A 137 -3.66 -27.33 7.00
CA LYS A 137 -4.88 -27.54 7.80
C LYS A 137 -6.00 -28.14 6.98
N SER A 138 -6.25 -27.67 5.76
CA SER A 138 -7.31 -28.22 4.90
C SER A 138 -7.07 -29.68 4.53
N ILE A 139 -5.82 -30.07 4.26
CA ILE A 139 -5.45 -31.46 3.95
C ILE A 139 -5.58 -32.34 5.21
N SER A 140 -5.31 -31.78 6.39
CA SER A 140 -5.37 -32.51 7.66
C SER A 140 -6.79 -32.72 8.21
N GLN A 141 -7.83 -32.32 7.47
CA GLN A 141 -9.24 -32.49 7.82
C GLN A 141 -9.95 -33.47 6.86
N PRO A 142 -9.88 -34.80 7.11
CA PRO A 142 -10.64 -35.78 6.34
C PRO A 142 -12.16 -35.58 6.49
N PRO A 143 -12.95 -35.66 5.40
CA PRO A 143 -14.40 -35.58 5.47
C PRO A 143 -14.99 -36.70 6.35
N GLY A 144 -15.98 -36.37 7.19
CA GLY A 144 -16.77 -37.37 7.91
C GLY A 144 -16.13 -37.99 9.17
N VAL A 145 -14.97 -37.50 9.59
CA VAL A 145 -14.31 -37.92 10.85
C VAL A 145 -14.38 -36.78 11.87
N ALA A 146 -14.76 -37.10 13.12
CA ALA A 146 -14.71 -36.12 14.20
C ALA A 146 -13.27 -35.63 14.42
N ILE A 147 -13.06 -34.32 14.32
CA ILE A 147 -11.74 -33.72 14.54
C ILE A 147 -11.48 -33.67 16.04
N THR A 148 -10.52 -34.47 16.50
CA THR A 148 -10.13 -34.55 17.91
C THR A 148 -9.03 -33.55 18.29
N ASP A 149 -8.30 -33.02 17.30
CA ASP A 149 -7.25 -32.02 17.49
C ASP A 149 -7.68 -30.66 16.91
N PRO A 150 -7.99 -29.66 17.76
CA PRO A 150 -8.42 -28.35 17.29
C PRO A 150 -7.38 -27.61 16.45
N ASN A 151 -6.09 -27.95 16.53
CA ASN A 151 -5.04 -27.31 15.72
C ASN A 151 -5.18 -27.59 14.22
N LYS A 152 -5.85 -28.69 13.87
CA LYS A 152 -6.13 -29.07 12.49
C LYS A 152 -7.25 -28.24 11.88
N ILE A 153 -8.06 -27.56 12.69
CA ILE A 153 -9.18 -26.73 12.25
C ILE A 153 -8.65 -25.40 11.69
N ILE A 154 -9.16 -25.02 10.52
CA ILE A 154 -8.96 -23.67 9.97
C ILE A 154 -9.81 -22.71 10.78
N ARG A 155 -9.15 -21.78 11.45
CA ARG A 155 -9.83 -20.77 12.26
C ARG A 155 -10.12 -19.56 11.38
N ALA A 156 -11.24 -18.88 11.63
CA ALA A 156 -11.54 -17.60 10.97
C ALA A 156 -10.39 -16.59 11.11
N LEU A 157 -9.72 -16.62 12.27
CA LEU A 157 -8.52 -15.85 12.56
C LEU A 157 -7.35 -16.07 11.58
N ASP A 158 -7.18 -17.29 11.07
CA ASP A 158 -6.11 -17.63 10.12
C ASP A 158 -6.39 -16.95 8.77
N VAL A 159 -7.67 -16.86 8.40
CA VAL A 159 -8.13 -16.19 7.18
C VAL A 159 -7.98 -14.66 7.28
N PHE A 160 -8.17 -14.07 8.46
CA PHE A 160 -7.90 -12.64 8.68
C PHE A 160 -6.43 -12.26 8.45
N VAL A 161 -5.47 -13.14 8.77
CA VAL A 161 -4.06 -12.89 8.42
C VAL A 161 -3.85 -12.87 6.91
N MET A 162 -4.51 -13.77 6.19
CA MET A 162 -4.44 -13.79 4.73
C MET A 162 -5.06 -12.52 4.14
N LEU A 163 -6.21 -12.08 4.66
CA LEU A 163 -6.84 -10.82 4.29
C LEU A 163 -5.91 -9.63 4.53
N GLY A 164 -5.24 -9.58 5.68
CA GLY A 164 -4.25 -8.56 6.00
C GLY A 164 -3.12 -8.52 4.97
N ASN A 165 -2.55 -9.67 4.62
CA ASN A 165 -1.48 -9.72 3.61
C ASN A 165 -1.95 -9.28 2.22
N ILE A 166 -3.09 -9.78 1.73
CA ILE A 166 -3.60 -9.42 0.40
C ILE A 166 -3.92 -7.93 0.31
N THR A 167 -4.52 -7.36 1.35
CA THR A 167 -4.81 -5.91 1.38
C THR A 167 -3.52 -5.08 1.46
N ALA A 168 -2.49 -5.56 2.17
CA ALA A 168 -1.17 -4.93 2.17
C ALA A 168 -0.49 -4.99 0.80
N ILE A 169 -0.57 -6.12 0.09
CA ILE A 169 -0.07 -6.24 -1.31
C ILE A 169 -0.74 -5.19 -2.19
N THR A 170 -2.08 -5.15 -2.17
CA THR A 170 -2.85 -4.23 -3.00
C THR A 170 -2.52 -2.77 -2.68
N GLY A 171 -2.38 -2.42 -1.40
CA GLY A 171 -2.00 -1.07 -0.99
C GLY A 171 -0.63 -0.64 -1.49
N ASN A 172 0.39 -1.51 -1.34
CA ASN A 172 1.75 -1.22 -1.80
C ASN A 172 1.83 -1.20 -3.34
N PHE A 173 1.07 -2.06 -4.03
CA PHE A 173 0.96 -2.06 -5.48
C PHE A 173 0.37 -0.75 -6.01
N LEU A 174 -0.72 -0.28 -5.42
CA LEU A 174 -1.32 1.02 -5.77
C LEU A 174 -0.35 2.17 -5.52
N GLY A 175 0.37 2.17 -4.39
CA GLY A 175 1.42 3.18 -4.13
C GLY A 175 2.53 3.19 -5.17
N THR A 176 2.90 2.00 -5.67
CA THR A 176 3.87 1.88 -6.78
C THR A 176 3.32 2.50 -8.05
N ILE A 177 2.06 2.21 -8.43
CA ILE A 177 1.40 2.80 -9.61
C ILE A 177 1.36 4.32 -9.49
N THR A 178 0.92 4.85 -8.35
CA THR A 178 0.84 6.28 -8.11
C THR A 178 2.22 6.94 -8.18
N SER A 179 3.24 6.30 -7.61
CA SER A 179 4.62 6.81 -7.67
C SER A 179 5.18 6.83 -9.10
N ILE A 180 4.95 5.78 -9.90
CA ILE A 180 5.36 5.75 -11.32
C ILE A 180 4.64 6.84 -12.11
N TRP A 181 3.34 7.02 -11.86
CA TRP A 181 2.54 8.05 -12.53
C TRP A 181 3.03 9.47 -12.20
N LEU A 182 3.35 9.73 -10.92
CA LEU A 182 3.96 10.98 -10.49
C LEU A 182 5.33 11.19 -11.15
N LEU A 183 6.13 10.14 -11.29
CA LEU A 183 7.42 10.20 -11.96
C LEU A 183 7.27 10.61 -13.43
N GLU A 184 6.29 10.04 -14.14
CA GLU A 184 6.01 10.37 -15.53
C GLU A 184 5.55 11.83 -15.68
N GLN A 185 4.70 12.31 -14.77
CA GLN A 185 4.24 13.70 -14.77
C GLN A 185 5.40 14.69 -14.55
N VAL A 186 6.37 14.35 -13.67
CA VAL A 186 7.57 15.17 -13.43
C VAL A 186 8.51 15.18 -14.64
N HIS A 187 8.56 14.13 -15.45
CA HIS A 187 9.37 14.11 -16.67
C HIS A 187 8.74 14.91 -17.83
N LYS A 188 7.41 15.04 -17.86
CA LYS A 188 6.68 15.78 -18.90
C LYS A 188 6.75 17.31 -18.75
N HIS A 189 7.13 17.82 -17.57
CA HIS A 189 7.22 19.26 -17.24
C HIS A 189 8.62 19.64 -16.78
#